data_AF-A0A0G0Z208-F1
#
_entry.id   AF-A0A0G0Z208-F1
#
_cell.length_a   1.000
_cell.length_b   1.000
_cell.length_c   1.000
_cell.angle_alpha   90.00
_cell.angle_beta   90.00
_cell.angle_gamma   90.00
#
_symmetry.space_group_name_H-M   'P 1'
#
loop_
_entity.id
_entity.type
_entity.pdbx_description
1 polymer ?
#
loop_
_entity_poly.entity_id
_entity_poly.type
_entity_poly.pdbx_seq_one_letter_code
_entity_poly.pdbx_strand_id
1 'polypeptide(L)'
;MRDADFAIKSAEIKVKEANLALDQAKENAMARIIKAPISGTITALNIKTGDELGAASSSSARGSLMTITDLEKLFAKVSLNEIDMAKVKLDQKSTLSFDAIEDLTLTGIVSEIDSLGVITQGVVSYAVKIMLDGIDPRIKPGMSVSAAIITDVKTDAVMVPNGAVKSSNGSFYVEAPDETAPESSTSESANGIILNNPPRRITVEIGLSNDTSTEIISGIKAGDPVISRTVANSIGQTTSRTPSLFGGSGSTGGRMFSAPR
;
A
#
# COMPACT_ATOMS: atom_id res chain seq x y z
N MET A 1 -48.16 -31.71 -59.43
CA MET A 1 -48.21 -30.63 -58.40
C MET A 1 -47.00 -30.71 -57.48
N ARG A 2 -46.72 -31.84 -56.81
CA ARG A 2 -45.53 -32.02 -55.95
C ARG A 2 -44.18 -31.60 -56.58
N ASP A 3 -43.93 -31.92 -57.85
CA ASP A 3 -42.65 -31.59 -58.50
C ASP A 3 -42.45 -30.08 -58.68
N ALA A 4 -43.53 -29.32 -58.87
CA ALA A 4 -43.49 -27.87 -58.95
C ALA A 4 -43.18 -27.25 -57.58
N ASP A 5 -43.74 -27.80 -56.50
CA ASP A 5 -43.46 -27.35 -55.13
C ASP A 5 -41.98 -27.59 -54.74
N PHE A 6 -41.41 -28.75 -55.12
CA PHE A 6 -39.99 -29.03 -54.93
C PHE A 6 -39.09 -28.11 -55.76
N ALA A 7 -39.49 -27.78 -56.99
CA ALA A 7 -38.76 -26.85 -57.85
C ALA A 7 -38.75 -25.42 -57.29
N ILE A 8 -39.90 -24.93 -56.79
CA ILE A 8 -40.01 -23.63 -56.12
C ILE A 8 -39.12 -23.59 -54.89
N LYS A 9 -39.18 -24.62 -54.03
CA LYS A 9 -38.36 -24.69 -52.81
C LYS A 9 -36.86 -24.78 -53.12
N SER A 10 -36.46 -25.47 -54.19
CA SER A 10 -35.06 -25.51 -54.64
C SER A 10 -34.59 -24.14 -55.14
N ALA A 11 -35.42 -23.42 -55.89
CA ALA A 11 -35.11 -22.08 -56.35
C ALA A 11 -34.99 -21.09 -55.17
N GLU A 12 -35.88 -21.18 -54.17
CA GLU A 12 -35.80 -20.38 -52.95
C GLU A 12 -34.49 -20.63 -52.16
N ILE A 13 -34.07 -21.88 -52.03
CA ILE A 13 -32.78 -22.24 -51.38
C ILE A 13 -31.62 -21.60 -52.14
N LYS A 14 -31.60 -21.70 -53.48
CA LYS A 14 -30.53 -21.09 -54.30
C LYS A 14 -30.49 -19.57 -54.17
N VAL A 15 -31.65 -18.91 -54.13
CA VAL A 15 -31.72 -17.46 -53.89
C VAL A 15 -31.18 -17.13 -52.49
N LYS A 16 -31.53 -17.93 -51.47
CA LYS A 16 -31.02 -17.76 -50.11
C LYS A 16 -29.51 -17.94 -50.02
N GLU A 17 -28.96 -18.95 -50.69
CA GLU A 17 -27.52 -19.18 -50.79
C GLU A 17 -26.80 -18.02 -51.48
N ALA A 18 -27.35 -17.53 -52.60
CA ALA A 18 -26.80 -16.37 -53.31
C ALA A 18 -26.82 -15.10 -52.45
N ASN A 19 -27.88 -14.89 -51.67
CA ASN A 19 -27.97 -13.76 -50.74
C ASN A 19 -26.95 -13.88 -49.59
N LEU A 20 -26.79 -15.07 -49.00
CA LEU A 20 -25.77 -15.30 -47.98
C LEU A 20 -24.36 -15.06 -48.52
N ALA A 21 -24.07 -15.50 -49.74
CA ALA A 21 -22.78 -15.24 -50.39
C ALA A 21 -22.56 -13.75 -50.65
N LEU A 22 -23.60 -13.02 -51.05
CA LEU A 22 -23.55 -11.56 -51.23
C LEU A 22 -23.26 -10.86 -49.90
N ASP A 23 -23.95 -11.25 -48.83
CA ASP A 23 -23.77 -10.63 -47.51
C ASP A 23 -22.38 -10.95 -46.94
N GLN A 24 -21.89 -12.18 -47.10
CA GLN A 24 -20.51 -12.53 -46.76
C GLN A 24 -19.48 -11.70 -47.54
N ALA A 25 -19.71 -11.47 -48.84
CA ALA A 25 -18.82 -10.64 -49.65
C ALA A 25 -18.84 -9.17 -49.20
N LYS A 26 -20.01 -8.64 -48.80
CA LYS A 26 -20.13 -7.30 -48.22
C LYS A 26 -19.43 -7.20 -46.87
N GLU A 27 -19.60 -8.18 -45.99
CA GLU A 27 -18.91 -8.24 -44.69
C GLU A 27 -17.39 -8.29 -44.87
N ASN A 28 -16.89 -9.14 -45.77
CA ASN A 28 -15.47 -9.21 -46.11
C ASN A 28 -14.93 -7.89 -46.67
N ALA A 29 -15.74 -7.14 -47.44
CA ALA A 29 -15.37 -5.82 -47.93
C ALA A 29 -15.33 -4.79 -46.79
N MET A 30 -16.31 -4.82 -45.88
CA MET A 30 -16.34 -3.94 -44.71
C MET A 30 -15.21 -4.24 -43.72
N ALA A 31 -14.82 -5.51 -43.57
CA ALA A 31 -13.71 -5.93 -42.72
C ALA A 31 -12.34 -5.36 -43.15
N ARG A 32 -12.22 -4.82 -44.37
CA ARG A 32 -11.02 -4.08 -44.83
C ARG A 32 -10.90 -2.70 -44.20
N ILE A 33 -11.99 -2.16 -43.66
CA ILE A 33 -12.01 -0.86 -42.97
C ILE A 33 -11.99 -1.12 -41.47
N ILE A 34 -10.82 -0.93 -40.87
CA ILE A 34 -10.62 -1.14 -39.44
C ILE A 34 -10.98 0.16 -38.72
N LYS A 35 -12.02 0.11 -37.87
CA LYS A 35 -12.46 1.23 -37.05
C LYS A 35 -12.08 1.00 -35.59
N ALA A 36 -11.82 2.08 -34.88
CA ALA A 36 -11.62 2.04 -33.44
C ALA A 36 -12.93 1.58 -32.75
N PRO A 37 -12.89 0.56 -31.88
CA PRO A 37 -14.08 0.12 -31.13
C PRO A 37 -14.45 1.09 -30.01
N ILE A 38 -13.51 1.91 -29.55
CA ILE A 38 -13.66 2.92 -28.50
C ILE A 38 -12.97 4.21 -28.89
N SER A 39 -13.43 5.33 -28.33
CA SER A 39 -12.69 6.59 -28.30
C SER A 39 -11.53 6.48 -27.31
N GLY A 40 -10.40 7.10 -27.62
CA GLY A 40 -9.23 7.09 -26.74
C GLY A 40 -7.96 7.51 -27.48
N THR A 41 -6.83 7.35 -26.81
CA THR A 41 -5.50 7.64 -27.37
C THR A 41 -4.83 6.36 -27.86
N ILE A 42 -4.19 6.41 -29.02
CA ILE A 42 -3.38 5.29 -29.53
C ILE A 42 -2.09 5.22 -28.72
N THR A 43 -1.92 4.16 -27.93
CA THR A 43 -0.74 3.95 -27.07
C THR A 43 0.31 3.06 -27.72
N ALA A 44 -0.09 2.19 -28.64
CA ALA A 44 0.82 1.38 -29.43
C ALA A 44 0.30 1.22 -30.87
N LEU A 45 1.21 1.31 -31.84
CA LEU A 45 0.96 0.99 -33.25
C LEU A 45 1.97 -0.06 -33.68
N ASN A 46 1.51 -1.29 -33.89
CA ASN A 46 2.37 -2.45 -34.14
C ASN A 46 2.48 -2.81 -35.62
N ILE A 47 1.89 -2.00 -36.50
CA ILE A 47 1.83 -2.26 -37.94
C ILE A 47 2.35 -1.07 -38.74
N LYS A 48 2.90 -1.36 -39.91
CA LYS A 48 3.37 -0.36 -40.88
C LYS A 48 2.71 -0.60 -42.23
N THR A 49 2.65 0.45 -43.05
CA THR A 49 2.16 0.33 -44.42
C THR A 49 2.97 -0.71 -45.19
N GLY A 50 2.29 -1.67 -45.81
CA GLY A 50 2.92 -2.78 -46.52
C GLY A 50 3.14 -4.03 -45.67
N ASP A 51 2.84 -4.01 -44.37
CA ASP A 51 2.80 -5.23 -43.57
C ASP A 51 1.66 -6.14 -44.03
N GLU A 52 1.97 -7.43 -44.19
CA GLU A 52 0.97 -8.44 -44.43
C GLU A 52 0.23 -8.76 -43.13
N LEU A 53 -1.06 -8.45 -43.09
CA LEU A 53 -1.97 -8.88 -42.04
C LEU A 53 -2.38 -10.32 -42.34
N GLY A 54 -1.49 -11.27 -42.01
CA GLY A 54 -1.85 -12.68 -42.03
C GLY A 54 -3.09 -12.90 -41.16
N ALA A 55 -3.95 -13.85 -41.55
CA ALA A 55 -5.11 -14.25 -40.75
C ALA A 55 -4.62 -14.49 -39.31
N ALA A 56 -5.06 -13.62 -38.38
CA ALA A 56 -4.49 -13.49 -37.05
C ALA A 56 -4.55 -14.85 -36.33
N SER A 57 -3.47 -15.61 -36.42
CA SER A 57 -3.28 -16.78 -35.58
C SER A 57 -3.03 -16.25 -34.18
N SER A 58 -3.88 -16.68 -33.25
CA SER A 58 -3.94 -16.29 -31.83
C SER A 58 -2.63 -16.42 -31.05
N SER A 59 -1.58 -16.94 -31.68
CA SER A 59 -0.26 -17.23 -31.12
C SER A 59 0.86 -16.26 -31.53
N SER A 60 0.60 -15.31 -32.43
CA SER A 60 1.64 -14.36 -32.88
C SER A 60 1.42 -12.98 -32.28
N ALA A 61 2.48 -12.36 -31.75
CA ALA A 61 2.50 -10.97 -31.22
C ALA A 61 2.07 -9.87 -32.22
N ARG A 62 1.59 -10.25 -33.41
CA ARG A 62 1.00 -9.39 -34.45
C ARG A 62 -0.54 -9.33 -34.41
N GLY A 63 -1.17 -9.94 -33.40
CA GLY A 63 -2.64 -10.00 -33.27
C GLY A 63 -3.31 -8.66 -32.95
N SER A 64 -2.58 -7.69 -32.37
CA SER A 64 -3.10 -6.34 -32.11
C SER A 64 -2.42 -5.33 -33.03
N LEU A 65 -3.20 -4.77 -33.96
CA LEU A 65 -2.74 -3.75 -34.91
C LEU A 65 -2.38 -2.44 -34.20
N MET A 66 -3.24 -2.05 -33.27
CA MET A 66 -3.13 -0.85 -32.48
C MET A 66 -3.77 -1.08 -31.11
N THR A 67 -3.20 -0.46 -30.09
CA THR A 67 -3.81 -0.39 -28.76
C THR A 67 -4.36 1.00 -28.56
N ILE A 68 -5.65 1.09 -28.24
CA ILE A 68 -6.34 2.34 -27.92
C ILE A 68 -6.66 2.28 -26.43
N THR A 69 -6.29 3.34 -25.71
CA THR A 69 -6.50 3.46 -24.27
C THR A 69 -7.27 4.72 -23.98
N ASP A 70 -8.35 4.59 -23.21
CA ASP A 70 -9.05 5.72 -22.64
C ASP A 70 -8.24 6.26 -21.45
N LEU A 71 -7.81 7.51 -21.55
CA LEU A 71 -7.04 8.20 -20.51
C LEU A 71 -7.94 9.11 -19.65
N GLU A 72 -9.23 9.19 -19.96
CA GLU A 72 -10.22 9.96 -19.19
C GLU A 72 -10.75 9.18 -17.97
N LYS A 73 -10.44 7.88 -17.85
CA LYS A 73 -10.82 7.06 -16.71
C LYS A 73 -9.66 6.18 -16.30
N LEU A 74 -8.94 6.61 -15.28
CA LEU A 74 -7.82 5.86 -14.73
C LEU A 74 -8.27 5.08 -13.50
N PHE A 75 -7.78 3.85 -13.41
CA PHE A 75 -7.94 2.99 -12.26
C PHE A 75 -6.58 2.63 -11.71
N ALA A 76 -6.41 2.73 -10.40
CA ALA A 76 -5.28 2.15 -9.70
C ALA A 76 -5.63 0.70 -9.34
N LYS A 77 -4.82 -0.25 -9.79
CA LYS A 77 -4.94 -1.65 -9.40
C LYS A 77 -3.96 -1.93 -8.27
N VAL A 78 -4.49 -2.20 -7.08
CA VAL A 78 -3.71 -2.47 -5.86
C VAL A 78 -3.91 -3.92 -5.45
N SER A 79 -2.83 -4.58 -5.03
CA SER A 79 -2.87 -5.96 -4.53
C SER A 79 -2.80 -5.94 -3.01
N LEU A 80 -3.77 -6.54 -2.35
CA LEU A 80 -3.86 -6.61 -0.89
C LEU A 80 -3.79 -8.07 -0.44
N ASN A 81 -3.25 -8.30 0.75
CA ASN A 81 -3.24 -9.63 1.37
C ASN A 81 -4.64 -10.02 1.88
N GLU A 82 -4.83 -11.29 2.21
CA GLU A 82 -6.12 -11.81 2.70
C GLU A 82 -6.64 -11.10 3.98
N ILE A 83 -5.75 -10.70 4.88
CA ILE A 83 -6.12 -10.09 6.17
C ILE A 83 -6.64 -8.66 6.00
N ASP A 84 -5.97 -7.87 5.16
CA ASP A 84 -6.31 -6.47 4.90
C ASP A 84 -7.54 -6.38 4.01
N MET A 85 -7.68 -7.31 3.06
CA MET A 85 -8.89 -7.44 2.24
C MET A 85 -10.17 -7.60 3.05
N ALA A 86 -10.11 -8.27 4.20
CA ALA A 86 -11.29 -8.44 5.06
C ALA A 86 -11.85 -7.11 5.62
N LYS A 87 -11.03 -6.05 5.65
CA LYS A 87 -11.41 -4.71 6.13
C LYS A 87 -11.89 -3.79 5.01
N VAL A 88 -11.57 -4.13 3.75
CA VAL A 88 -11.87 -3.29 2.58
C VAL A 88 -13.28 -3.59 2.06
N LYS A 89 -13.99 -2.52 1.71
CA LYS A 89 -15.36 -2.58 1.16
C LYS A 89 -15.48 -1.69 -0.06
N LEU A 90 -16.48 -1.99 -0.90
CA LEU A 90 -16.87 -1.12 -1.99
C LEU A 90 -17.24 0.27 -1.47
N ASP A 91 -17.01 1.28 -2.30
CA ASP A 91 -17.30 2.70 -2.04
C ASP A 91 -16.48 3.35 -0.91
N GLN A 92 -15.45 2.67 -0.39
CA GLN A 92 -14.51 3.30 0.54
C GLN A 92 -13.65 4.35 -0.17
N LYS A 93 -13.45 5.48 0.51
CA LYS A 93 -12.55 6.54 0.06
C LYS A 93 -11.10 6.12 0.25
N SER A 94 -10.25 6.59 -0.64
CA SER A 94 -8.82 6.33 -0.60
C SER A 94 -8.03 7.55 -1.06
N THR A 95 -6.81 7.66 -0.53
CA THR A 95 -5.83 8.65 -0.98
C THR A 95 -4.74 7.91 -1.73
N LEU A 96 -4.44 8.36 -2.95
CA LEU A 96 -3.41 7.80 -3.81
C LEU A 96 -2.23 8.77 -3.89
N SER A 97 -1.02 8.24 -3.80
CA SER A 97 0.24 8.94 -4.01
C SER A 97 1.08 8.22 -5.06
N PHE A 98 1.80 8.97 -5.89
CA PHE A 98 2.55 8.42 -7.01
C PHE A 98 4.05 8.54 -6.76
N ASP A 99 4.77 7.42 -6.75
CA ASP A 99 6.21 7.41 -6.47
C ASP A 99 7.02 8.22 -7.48
N ALA A 100 6.51 8.31 -8.71
CA ALA A 100 7.15 9.03 -9.82
C ALA A 100 6.83 10.54 -9.85
N ILE A 101 5.88 11.02 -9.05
CA ILE A 101 5.41 12.41 -9.08
C ILE A 101 5.33 12.93 -7.65
N GLU A 102 6.36 13.67 -7.24
CA GLU A 102 6.40 14.33 -5.94
C GLU A 102 5.22 15.31 -5.76
N ASP A 103 4.75 15.43 -4.52
CA ASP A 103 3.65 16.30 -4.08
C ASP A 103 2.30 16.10 -4.78
N LEU A 104 2.12 15.01 -5.53
CA LEU A 104 0.83 14.66 -6.13
C LEU A 104 0.09 13.63 -5.28
N THR A 105 -0.99 14.09 -4.65
CA THR A 105 -1.99 13.22 -4.03
C THR A 105 -3.33 13.39 -4.73
N LEU A 106 -4.02 12.27 -4.96
CA LEU A 106 -5.37 12.25 -5.52
C LEU A 106 -6.29 11.45 -4.61
N THR A 107 -7.57 11.79 -4.64
CA THR A 107 -8.59 10.96 -4.02
C THR A 107 -9.15 9.96 -5.03
N GLY A 108 -9.64 8.85 -4.51
CA GLY A 108 -10.35 7.86 -5.29
C GLY A 108 -11.27 7.00 -4.44
N ILE A 109 -12.08 6.20 -5.11
CA ILE A 109 -13.08 5.34 -4.50
C ILE A 109 -12.84 3.90 -4.93
N VAL A 110 -12.94 2.97 -3.99
CA VAL A 110 -12.90 1.53 -4.27
C VAL A 110 -14.10 1.15 -5.13
N SER A 111 -13.88 0.91 -6.41
CA SER A 111 -14.93 0.62 -7.38
C SER A 111 -15.16 -0.88 -7.59
N GLU A 112 -14.11 -1.69 -7.46
CA GLU A 112 -14.18 -3.12 -7.70
C GLU A 112 -13.21 -3.87 -6.81
N ILE A 113 -13.65 -5.04 -6.34
CA ILE A 113 -12.86 -5.97 -5.55
C ILE A 113 -12.94 -7.31 -6.26
N ASP A 114 -11.79 -7.83 -6.70
CA ASP A 114 -11.75 -9.16 -7.31
C ASP A 114 -12.13 -10.19 -6.24
N SER A 115 -13.12 -11.02 -6.52
CA SER A 115 -13.55 -12.10 -5.61
C SER A 115 -12.59 -13.29 -5.61
N LEU A 116 -11.71 -13.37 -6.62
CA LEU A 116 -10.75 -14.45 -6.79
C LEU A 116 -9.35 -13.97 -6.38
N GLY A 117 -8.82 -14.57 -5.31
CA GLY A 117 -7.44 -14.36 -4.90
C GLY A 117 -6.46 -15.09 -5.83
N VAL A 118 -5.31 -14.48 -6.07
CA VAL A 118 -4.19 -15.07 -6.79
C VAL A 118 -3.15 -15.53 -5.77
N ILE A 119 -2.68 -16.77 -5.92
CA ILE A 119 -1.63 -17.32 -5.06
C ILE A 119 -0.28 -17.12 -5.76
N THR A 120 0.60 -16.34 -5.13
CA THR A 120 1.97 -16.16 -5.59
C THR A 120 2.93 -16.56 -4.47
N GLN A 121 3.75 -17.58 -4.71
CA GLN A 121 4.72 -18.09 -3.73
C GLN A 121 4.09 -18.46 -2.36
N GLY A 122 2.86 -18.97 -2.37
CA GLY A 122 2.14 -19.37 -1.15
C GLY A 122 1.43 -18.22 -0.41
N VAL A 123 1.52 -16.99 -0.91
CA VAL A 123 0.77 -15.84 -0.38
C VAL A 123 -0.46 -15.60 -1.24
N VAL A 124 -1.65 -15.57 -0.60
CA VAL A 124 -2.91 -15.20 -1.26
C VAL A 124 -3.01 -13.69 -1.31
N SER A 125 -3.32 -13.14 -2.49
CA SER A 125 -3.57 -11.72 -2.66
C SER A 125 -4.77 -11.47 -3.54
N TYR A 126 -5.54 -10.43 -3.23
CA TYR A 126 -6.68 -10.01 -4.03
C TYR A 126 -6.39 -8.66 -4.65
N ALA A 127 -6.85 -8.47 -5.88
CA ALA A 127 -6.74 -7.19 -6.54
C ALA A 127 -7.97 -6.33 -6.26
N VAL A 128 -7.72 -5.06 -5.99
CA VAL A 128 -8.74 -4.02 -5.80
C VAL A 128 -8.50 -2.95 -6.85
N LYS A 129 -9.58 -2.51 -7.50
CA LYS A 129 -9.55 -1.35 -8.40
C LYS A 129 -10.11 -0.14 -7.68
N ILE A 130 -9.32 0.90 -7.68
CA ILE A 130 -9.67 2.21 -7.14
C ILE A 130 -9.83 3.15 -8.34
N MET A 131 -11.03 3.70 -8.50
CA MET A 131 -11.31 4.73 -9.49
C MET A 131 -10.82 6.08 -8.96
N LEU A 132 -10.02 6.78 -9.75
CA LEU A 132 -9.53 8.11 -9.39
C LEU A 132 -10.63 9.15 -9.60
N ASP A 133 -10.82 10.06 -8.66
CA ASP A 133 -11.82 11.15 -8.77
C ASP A 133 -11.35 12.28 -9.71
N GLY A 134 -10.03 12.38 -9.91
CA GLY A 134 -9.39 13.39 -10.74
C GLY A 134 -8.32 12.80 -11.65
N ILE A 135 -8.00 13.53 -12.71
CA ILE A 135 -7.02 13.11 -13.71
C ILE A 135 -5.97 14.20 -13.82
N ASP A 136 -4.72 13.82 -13.55
CA ASP A 136 -3.58 14.68 -13.81
C ASP A 136 -2.88 14.20 -15.09
N PRO A 137 -2.61 15.07 -16.08
CA PRO A 137 -1.97 14.69 -17.33
C PRO A 137 -0.56 14.10 -17.16
N ARG A 138 0.08 14.31 -16.00
CA ARG A 138 1.37 13.71 -15.64
C ARG A 138 1.24 12.22 -15.33
N ILE A 139 0.06 11.75 -14.90
CA ILE A 139 -0.18 10.34 -14.63
C ILE A 139 -0.29 9.59 -15.95
N LYS A 140 0.49 8.53 -16.09
CA LYS A 140 0.47 7.64 -17.26
C LYS A 140 0.11 6.22 -16.84
N PRO A 141 -0.61 5.46 -17.70
CA PRO A 141 -0.83 4.04 -17.47
C PRO A 141 0.49 3.29 -17.27
N GLY A 142 0.51 2.39 -16.29
CA GLY A 142 1.70 1.61 -15.93
C GLY A 142 2.60 2.24 -14.87
N MET A 143 2.29 3.44 -14.37
CA MET A 143 2.99 4.01 -13.21
C MET A 143 2.66 3.24 -11.92
N SER A 144 3.65 3.16 -11.02
CA SER A 144 3.46 2.67 -9.64
C SER A 144 2.69 3.69 -8.82
N VAL A 145 1.84 3.20 -7.93
CA VAL A 145 0.99 4.03 -7.05
C VAL A 145 0.87 3.36 -5.69
N SER A 146 0.92 4.16 -4.64
CA SER A 146 0.62 3.77 -3.28
C SER A 146 -0.78 4.27 -2.92
N ALA A 147 -1.62 3.43 -2.33
CA ALA A 147 -2.99 3.79 -1.96
C ALA A 147 -3.23 3.55 -0.48
N ALA A 148 -3.72 4.58 0.22
CA ALA A 148 -4.20 4.50 1.59
C ALA A 148 -5.74 4.44 1.56
N ILE A 149 -6.30 3.26 1.79
CA ILE A 149 -7.76 3.05 1.82
C ILE A 149 -8.27 3.32 3.23
N ILE A 150 -9.29 4.17 3.33
CA ILE A 150 -9.93 4.52 4.59
C ILE A 150 -10.94 3.42 4.93
N THR A 151 -10.59 2.56 5.89
CA THR A 151 -11.40 1.41 6.29
C THR A 151 -12.49 1.76 7.30
N ASP A 152 -12.19 2.68 8.22
CA ASP A 152 -13.11 3.17 9.24
C ASP A 152 -12.81 4.64 9.56
N VAL A 153 -13.84 5.38 9.98
CA VAL A 153 -13.73 6.78 10.38
C VAL A 153 -14.51 6.98 11.66
N LYS A 154 -13.83 7.44 12.69
CA LYS A 154 -14.44 7.79 13.97
C LYS A 154 -14.12 9.24 14.31
N THR A 155 -15.16 10.02 14.55
CA THR A 155 -15.03 11.39 15.05
C THR A 155 -15.01 11.38 16.58
N ASP A 156 -14.43 12.41 17.18
CA ASP A 156 -14.41 12.62 18.63
C ASP A 156 -13.75 11.48 19.44
N ALA A 157 -12.65 10.94 18.91
CA ALA A 157 -11.85 9.90 19.56
C ALA A 157 -10.64 10.48 20.32
N VAL A 158 -10.37 9.97 21.52
CA VAL A 158 -9.13 10.28 22.26
C VAL A 158 -8.01 9.44 21.66
N MET A 159 -7.05 10.07 20.98
CA MET A 159 -5.92 9.38 20.37
C MET A 159 -4.64 9.63 21.16
N VAL A 160 -3.85 8.59 21.33
CA VAL A 160 -2.50 8.67 21.89
C VAL A 160 -1.49 8.10 20.88
N PRO A 161 -0.25 8.60 20.84
CA PRO A 161 0.80 8.00 20.00
C PRO A 161 0.99 6.52 20.35
N ASN A 162 1.27 5.69 19.34
CA ASN A 162 1.43 4.23 19.53
C ASN A 162 2.51 3.89 20.59
N GLY A 163 3.55 4.71 20.71
CA GLY A 163 4.60 4.52 21.73
C GLY A 163 4.15 4.73 23.18
N ALA A 164 3.04 5.45 23.41
CA ALA A 164 2.49 5.69 24.75
C ALA A 164 1.72 4.48 25.31
N VAL A 165 1.19 3.62 24.43
CA VAL A 165 0.40 2.45 24.81
C VAL A 165 1.34 1.29 25.14
N LYS A 166 1.29 0.82 26.39
CA LYS A 166 2.07 -0.33 26.85
C LYS A 166 1.14 -1.49 27.18
N SER A 167 1.62 -2.72 26.99
CA SER A 167 0.89 -3.93 27.36
C SER A 167 1.59 -4.64 28.52
N SER A 168 0.83 -5.07 29.53
CA SER A 168 1.31 -5.91 30.62
C SER A 168 0.23 -6.91 31.03
N ASN A 169 0.59 -8.19 31.10
CA ASN A 169 -0.29 -9.29 31.52
C ASN A 169 -1.64 -9.33 30.78
N GLY A 170 -1.66 -9.01 29.49
CA GLY A 170 -2.87 -9.03 28.66
C GLY A 170 -3.78 -7.81 28.81
N SER A 171 -3.39 -6.79 29.58
CA SER A 171 -4.08 -5.50 29.67
C SER A 171 -3.22 -4.38 29.07
N PHE A 172 -3.88 -3.37 28.49
CA PHE A 172 -3.21 -2.17 28.00
C PHE A 172 -3.22 -1.07 29.08
N TYR A 173 -2.15 -0.30 29.15
CA TYR A 173 -2.03 0.83 30.05
C TYR A 173 -1.21 1.94 29.41
N VAL A 174 -1.48 3.17 29.82
CA VAL A 174 -0.66 4.34 29.52
C VAL A 174 0.01 4.82 30.80
N GLU A 175 1.13 5.51 30.65
CA GLU A 175 1.81 6.18 31.75
C GLU A 175 1.47 7.66 31.73
N ALA A 176 1.11 8.21 32.89
CA ALA A 176 0.86 9.63 33.09
C ALA A 176 1.81 10.15 34.19
N PRO A 177 2.24 11.42 34.11
CA PRO A 177 2.98 12.04 35.20
C PRO A 177 2.09 12.10 36.45
N ASP A 178 2.67 11.82 37.62
CA ASP A 178 1.93 11.86 38.90
C ASP A 178 1.78 13.29 39.44
N GLU A 179 2.55 14.23 38.90
CA GLU A 179 2.44 15.66 39.15
C GLU A 179 1.67 16.33 38.01
N THR A 180 0.89 17.38 38.31
CA THR A 180 0.32 18.24 37.27
C THR A 180 1.48 18.81 36.47
N ALA A 181 1.68 18.29 35.25
CA ALA A 181 2.72 18.77 34.36
C ALA A 181 2.54 20.31 34.23
N PRO A 182 3.60 21.11 34.43
CA PRO A 182 3.48 22.55 34.26
C PRO A 182 2.94 22.85 32.86
N GLU A 183 1.89 23.67 32.78
CA GLU A 183 1.08 23.93 31.57
C GLU A 183 1.92 24.35 30.34
N SER A 184 3.16 24.79 30.56
CA SER A 184 4.13 25.20 29.54
C SER A 184 4.87 24.04 28.83
N SER A 185 4.52 22.77 29.09
CA SER A 185 5.22 21.60 28.56
C SER A 185 4.39 20.73 27.59
N THR A 186 3.30 21.29 27.06
CA THR A 186 2.31 20.64 26.19
C THR A 186 2.69 20.56 24.70
N SER A 187 3.92 20.91 24.33
CA SER A 187 4.45 20.68 22.99
C SER A 187 5.71 19.84 23.09
N GLU A 188 5.82 18.86 22.18
CA GLU A 188 6.98 18.02 21.86
C GLU A 188 8.34 18.69 22.12
N SER A 189 8.73 18.82 23.39
CA SER A 189 10.02 19.35 23.74
C SER A 189 11.01 18.21 23.54
N ALA A 190 11.86 18.37 22.53
CA ALA A 190 12.92 17.44 22.17
C ALA A 190 13.84 17.04 23.35
N ASN A 191 13.77 17.79 24.47
CA ASN A 191 14.56 17.57 25.67
C ASN A 191 13.89 16.71 26.76
N GLY A 192 12.66 16.21 26.53
CA GLY A 192 11.93 15.41 27.52
C GLY A 192 11.61 16.16 28.82
N ILE A 193 10.81 15.54 29.69
CA ILE A 193 10.48 16.09 31.01
C ILE A 193 11.09 15.15 32.06
N ILE A 194 11.86 15.71 33.00
CA ILE A 194 12.37 14.94 34.15
C ILE A 194 11.24 14.81 35.16
N LEU A 195 10.83 13.57 35.43
CA LEU A 195 9.83 13.28 36.46
C LEU A 195 10.54 13.08 37.81
N ASN A 196 10.09 13.79 38.84
CA ASN A 196 10.58 13.61 40.21
C ASN A 196 10.03 12.31 40.84
N ASN A 197 8.83 11.91 40.42
CA ASN A 197 8.13 10.72 40.88
C ASN A 197 7.97 9.71 39.74
N PRO A 198 7.89 8.40 40.04
CA PRO A 198 7.63 7.40 39.03
C PRO A 198 6.26 7.64 38.35
N PRO A 199 6.13 7.39 37.05
CA PRO A 199 4.89 7.62 36.33
C PRO A 199 3.77 6.69 36.84
N ARG A 200 2.56 7.24 36.91
CA ARG A 200 1.36 6.47 37.27
C ARG A 200 0.89 5.68 36.07
N ARG A 201 0.63 4.39 36.25
CA ARG A 201 0.03 3.53 35.22
C ARG A 201 -1.48 3.63 35.28
N ILE A 202 -2.10 3.97 34.17
CA ILE A 202 -3.54 4.03 34.00
C ILE A 202 -3.93 2.93 33.01
N THR A 203 -4.68 1.94 33.47
CA THR A 203 -5.23 0.90 32.59
C THR A 203 -6.22 1.52 31.61
N VAL A 204 -6.09 1.18 30.34
CA VAL A 204 -6.91 1.70 29.26
C VAL A 204 -7.51 0.59 28.41
N GLU A 205 -8.66 0.87 27.84
CA GLU A 205 -9.25 0.08 26.77
C GLU A 205 -8.95 0.75 25.42
N ILE A 206 -8.37 0.00 24.49
CA ILE A 206 -7.96 0.52 23.19
C ILE A 206 -9.02 0.23 22.12
N GLY A 207 -9.13 1.14 21.15
CA GLY A 207 -10.03 1.04 20.01
C GLY A 207 -9.26 0.94 18.68
N LEU A 208 -9.73 1.70 17.69
CA LEU A 208 -9.10 1.76 16.38
C LEU A 208 -7.64 2.23 16.50
N SER A 209 -6.75 1.61 15.73
CA SER A 209 -5.34 2.00 15.69
C SER A 209 -4.90 2.19 14.25
N ASN A 210 -4.07 3.21 14.02
CA ASN A 210 -3.39 3.44 12.75
C ASN A 210 -1.87 3.39 12.97
N ASP A 211 -1.08 3.67 11.93
CA ASP A 211 0.39 3.56 11.98
C ASP A 211 1.06 4.50 13.00
N THR A 212 0.38 5.58 13.40
CA THR A 212 0.95 6.63 14.27
C THR A 212 0.32 6.66 15.66
N SER A 213 -0.98 6.39 15.75
CA SER A 213 -1.78 6.62 16.95
C SER A 213 -2.85 5.54 17.18
N THR A 214 -3.16 5.30 18.44
CA THR A 214 -4.19 4.37 18.92
C THR A 214 -5.27 5.16 19.65
N GLU A 215 -6.52 4.84 19.35
CA GLU A 215 -7.69 5.31 20.08
C GLU A 215 -7.76 4.68 21.47
N ILE A 216 -8.09 5.50 22.48
CA ILE A 216 -8.45 5.07 23.82
C ILE A 216 -9.96 5.24 24.02
N ILE A 217 -10.65 4.12 24.27
CA ILE A 217 -12.10 4.05 24.54
C ILE A 217 -12.39 4.46 25.99
N SER A 218 -11.56 3.98 26.93
CA SER A 218 -11.74 4.24 28.35
C SER A 218 -10.41 4.28 29.10
N GLY A 219 -10.38 5.02 30.22
CA GLY A 219 -9.23 5.14 31.12
C GLY A 219 -8.61 6.54 31.20
N ILE A 220 -8.66 7.32 30.11
CA ILE A 220 -8.18 8.71 30.06
C ILE A 220 -9.18 9.60 29.31
N LYS A 221 -9.11 10.91 29.53
CA LYS A 221 -9.92 11.93 28.86
C LYS A 221 -9.05 12.82 27.96
N ALA A 222 -9.71 13.50 27.02
CA ALA A 222 -9.06 14.52 26.22
C ALA A 222 -8.44 15.61 27.12
N GLY A 223 -7.16 15.90 26.91
CA GLY A 223 -6.37 16.86 27.70
C GLY A 223 -5.53 16.23 28.81
N ASP A 224 -5.69 14.93 29.12
CA ASP A 224 -4.84 14.26 30.09
C ASP A 224 -3.41 14.06 29.54
N PRO A 225 -2.35 14.43 30.29
CA PRO A 225 -0.98 14.23 29.83
C PRO A 225 -0.61 12.75 29.84
N VAL A 226 -0.10 12.26 28.71
CA VAL A 226 0.41 10.90 28.54
C VAL A 226 1.88 10.90 28.16
N ILE A 227 2.63 9.94 28.69
CA ILE A 227 4.06 9.77 28.45
C ILE A 227 4.22 8.87 27.22
N SER A 228 4.68 9.46 26.11
CA SER A 228 4.91 8.75 24.85
C SER A 228 6.20 7.92 24.83
N ARG A 229 7.21 8.31 25.63
CA ARG A 229 8.48 7.59 25.75
C ARG A 229 9.17 7.91 27.07
N THR A 230 9.63 6.87 27.76
CA THR A 230 10.46 7.01 28.97
C THR A 230 11.90 6.64 28.62
N VAL A 231 12.85 7.55 28.85
CA VAL A 231 14.28 7.27 28.73
C VAL A 231 14.86 7.20 30.13
N ALA A 232 15.31 6.02 30.55
CA ALA A 232 16.02 5.89 31.81
C ALA A 232 17.46 6.37 31.62
N ASN A 233 17.88 7.41 32.34
CA ASN A 233 19.29 7.73 32.48
C ASN A 233 19.96 6.60 33.28
N SER A 234 20.58 5.65 32.59
CA SER A 234 21.53 4.76 33.24
C SER A 234 22.76 5.59 33.60
N ILE A 235 22.89 5.94 34.87
CA ILE A 235 24.13 6.47 35.43
C ILE A 235 25.15 5.32 35.36
N GLY A 236 25.86 5.22 34.24
CA GLY A 236 27.03 4.38 34.12
C GLY A 236 28.07 4.90 35.10
N GLN A 237 28.34 4.13 36.16
CA GLN A 237 29.44 4.35 37.07
C GLN A 237 30.76 4.21 36.29
N THR A 238 31.29 5.32 35.78
CA THR A 238 32.63 5.36 35.19
C THR A 238 33.64 5.26 36.34
N THR A 239 33.95 4.04 36.78
CA THR A 239 35.12 3.83 37.65
C THR A 239 36.39 4.00 36.80
N SER A 240 36.90 5.22 36.74
CA SER A 240 38.21 5.53 36.20
C SER A 240 39.29 4.94 37.12
N ARG A 241 39.72 3.70 36.84
CA ARG A 241 40.99 3.18 37.36
C ARG A 241 42.10 3.68 36.46
N THR A 242 42.76 4.76 36.87
CA THR A 242 44.02 5.24 36.29
C THR A 242 45.11 4.19 36.55
N PRO A 243 45.86 3.72 35.54
CA PRO A 243 47.11 3.02 35.77
C PRO A 243 48.21 4.06 36.01
N SER A 244 48.77 4.09 37.22
CA SER A 244 49.95 4.89 37.52
C SER A 244 51.17 4.29 36.81
N LEU A 245 51.53 4.91 35.69
CA LEU A 245 52.87 4.90 35.12
C LEU A 245 53.73 5.89 35.94
N PHE A 246 54.96 5.49 36.27
CA PHE A 246 56.04 6.24 36.94
C PHE A 246 56.15 6.19 38.49
N GLY A 247 57.19 5.47 38.94
CA GLY A 247 57.75 5.50 40.29
C GLY A 247 59.02 4.65 40.32
N GLY A 248 60.14 5.24 39.91
CA GLY A 248 61.43 4.56 39.76
C GLY A 248 62.24 4.40 41.05
N SER A 249 63.15 3.41 41.00
CA SER A 249 64.55 3.38 41.48
C SER A 249 64.92 3.93 42.87
N GLY A 250 65.52 3.05 43.70
CA GLY A 250 66.36 3.41 44.87
C GLY A 250 66.26 2.37 45.99
N SER A 251 67.03 1.27 45.96
CA SER A 251 68.35 1.11 46.60
C SER A 251 68.34 0.83 48.12
N THR A 252 68.93 -0.32 48.47
CA THR A 252 69.82 -0.62 49.63
C THR A 252 69.30 -1.43 50.83
N GLY A 253 69.95 -2.60 51.03
CA GLY A 253 70.28 -3.21 52.33
C GLY A 253 69.28 -4.27 52.82
N GLY A 254 69.59 -5.54 53.02
CA GLY A 254 70.85 -6.27 53.13
C GLY A 254 70.63 -7.39 54.15
N ARG A 255 71.00 -8.64 53.82
CA ARG A 255 71.38 -9.68 54.81
C ARG A 255 71.91 -10.94 54.11
N MET A 256 73.12 -11.28 54.54
CA MET A 256 73.97 -12.39 54.11
C MET A 256 73.71 -13.66 54.96
N PHE A 257 74.47 -14.72 54.64
CA PHE A 257 74.73 -16.03 55.29
C PHE A 257 74.13 -17.22 54.50
N SER A 258 74.92 -17.93 53.67
CA SER A 258 76.00 -18.93 53.96
C SER A 258 75.42 -20.36 54.09
N ALA A 259 75.41 -21.21 53.06
CA ALA A 259 76.49 -22.09 52.51
C ALA A 259 76.59 -23.46 53.24
N PRO A 260 77.41 -24.45 52.79
CA PRO A 260 77.12 -25.31 51.64
C PRO A 260 77.41 -26.82 51.90
N ARG A 261 76.86 -27.72 51.08
CA ARG A 261 77.55 -28.85 50.41
C ARG A 261 76.58 -29.69 49.59
#